data_AF-A0AAD6J289-F1
#
_entry.id   AF-A0AAD6J289-F1
#
_cell.length_a   1.000
_cell.length_b   1.000
_cell.length_c   1.000
_cell.angle_alpha   90.00
_cell.angle_beta   90.00
_cell.angle_gamma   90.00
#
_symmetry.space_group_name_H-M   'P 1'
#
loop_
_entity.id
_entity.type
_entity.pdbx_description
1 polymer ?
#
loop_
_entity_poly.entity_id
_entity_poly.type
_entity_poly.pdbx_seq_one_letter_code
_entity_poly.pdbx_strand_id
1 'polypeptide(L)'
;MLYSVELATRHMLTLETKPLSLPDAFRILCAHIADMRLPNPDNYGNGWRDLEITLPPALKTSLARPSSQELQFEVYGATVSVAHLIHALVTFSYDTSAVAWDLYRHLVEDQAVRKVLEGLVMLDGGDGDVRTAWARPVEGTWAQVAGALVEEADVRRVLCAWARDWFDGLLVPFMTKGGGKSAATLPHEASDRLREQLLARDGPITVVGSIVDRTYLTYPPTIDPSDYRAAGALSPAHIIPLAAATDARLRSSIQVFAGGAISASELTRKRINDARNSLLLTQDQSDGLGDFIFSIEAEEDKANAETRYFLRVYTMLTGPSLNGCRDREELWFADIEEAAQTPSPDARFCNLHTAVAKVVHASGAGAAIAAIISEERTASLQDAAATVEIWGHGGWEYLQRELRCLAEGAVEDI
;
A
#
# COMPACT_ATOMS: atom_id res chain seq x y z
N MET A 1 5.44 5.63 -34.42
CA MET A 1 6.02 5.93 -33.09
C MET A 1 6.37 7.42 -32.86
N LEU A 2 6.57 8.27 -33.88
CA LEU A 2 6.83 9.71 -33.66
C LEU A 2 5.57 10.57 -33.40
N TYR A 3 4.37 10.05 -33.71
CA TYR A 3 3.10 10.77 -33.52
C TYR A 3 2.59 10.83 -32.07
N SER A 4 3.12 10.03 -31.13
CA SER A 4 2.64 10.04 -29.74
C SER A 4 3.37 11.05 -28.84
N VAL A 5 4.63 11.37 -29.14
CA VAL A 5 5.44 12.30 -28.33
C VAL A 5 4.98 13.75 -28.52
N GLU A 6 4.67 14.15 -29.75
CA GLU A 6 4.20 15.51 -30.03
C GLU A 6 2.79 15.77 -29.47
N LEU A 7 1.92 14.75 -29.48
CA LEU A 7 0.60 14.82 -28.87
C LEU A 7 0.68 14.86 -27.34
N ALA A 8 1.54 14.04 -26.72
CA ALA A 8 1.79 14.06 -25.28
C ALA A 8 2.40 15.41 -24.83
N THR A 9 3.33 15.96 -25.62
CA THR A 9 3.94 17.26 -25.31
C THR A 9 2.94 18.41 -25.45
N ARG A 10 2.07 18.39 -26.48
CA ARG A 10 0.97 19.38 -26.61
C ARG A 10 -0.10 19.21 -25.53
N HIS A 11 -0.39 17.98 -25.10
CA HIS A 11 -1.28 17.73 -23.95
C HIS A 11 -0.68 18.23 -22.64
N MET A 12 0.61 18.02 -22.39
CA MET A 12 1.29 18.56 -21.20
C MET A 12 1.31 20.09 -21.20
N LEU A 13 1.69 20.73 -22.32
CA LEU A 13 1.69 22.19 -22.45
C LEU A 13 0.30 22.83 -22.29
N THR A 14 -0.78 22.10 -22.57
CA THR A 14 -2.15 22.60 -22.36
C THR A 14 -2.70 22.32 -20.97
N LEU A 15 -2.05 21.47 -20.16
CA LEU A 15 -2.41 21.20 -18.76
C LEU A 15 -1.71 22.16 -17.79
N GLU A 16 -0.63 22.79 -18.21
CA GLU A 16 0.23 23.63 -17.37
C GLU A 16 -0.47 24.80 -16.68
N THR A 17 -1.57 25.31 -17.24
CA THR A 17 -2.33 26.46 -16.69
C THR A 17 -3.79 26.15 -16.42
N LYS A 18 -4.23 24.90 -16.64
CA LYS A 18 -5.64 24.52 -16.43
C LYS A 18 -5.90 24.22 -14.96
N PRO A 19 -7.14 24.45 -14.48
CA PRO A 19 -7.58 23.87 -13.22
C PRO A 19 -7.42 22.35 -13.26
N LEU A 20 -6.87 21.79 -12.20
CA LEU A 20 -6.66 20.36 -12.01
C LEU A 20 -7.39 19.89 -10.78
N SER A 21 -7.75 18.61 -10.74
CA SER A 21 -8.14 17.99 -9.47
C SER A 21 -6.96 18.08 -8.49
N LEU A 22 -7.25 18.12 -7.19
CA LEU A 22 -6.20 18.17 -6.18
C LEU A 22 -5.20 16.99 -6.28
N PRO A 23 -5.62 15.72 -6.50
CA PRO A 23 -4.68 14.63 -6.79
C PRO A 23 -3.79 14.89 -7.99
N ASP A 24 -4.34 15.38 -9.11
CA ASP A 24 -3.56 15.63 -10.32
C ASP A 24 -2.55 16.76 -10.14
N ALA A 25 -2.93 17.83 -9.43
CA ALA A 25 -2.02 18.89 -9.05
C ALA A 25 -0.82 18.31 -8.26
N PHE A 26 -1.07 17.51 -7.21
CA PHE A 26 0.02 16.91 -6.45
C PHE A 26 0.86 15.90 -7.23
N ARG A 27 0.27 15.12 -8.14
CA ARG A 27 1.02 14.22 -9.05
C ARG A 27 2.01 15.02 -9.89
N ILE A 28 1.54 16.09 -10.54
CA ILE A 28 2.39 16.95 -11.37
C ILE A 28 3.48 17.60 -10.53
N LEU A 29 3.13 18.15 -9.36
CA LEU A 29 4.09 18.74 -8.43
C LEU A 29 5.18 17.72 -8.11
N CYS A 30 4.83 16.57 -7.54
CA CYS A 30 5.80 15.54 -7.12
C CYS A 30 6.67 15.03 -8.27
N ALA A 31 6.10 14.89 -9.47
CA ALA A 31 6.89 14.49 -10.63
C ALA A 31 7.91 15.54 -11.05
N HIS A 32 7.61 16.83 -10.91
CA HIS A 32 8.61 17.87 -11.10
C HIS A 32 9.68 17.82 -10.01
N ILE A 33 9.32 17.59 -8.75
CA ILE A 33 10.28 17.51 -7.64
C ILE A 33 11.29 16.37 -7.84
N ALA A 34 10.80 15.19 -8.19
CA ALA A 34 11.64 14.00 -8.32
C ALA A 34 12.21 13.79 -9.73
N ASP A 35 12.05 14.76 -10.65
CA ASP A 35 12.38 14.62 -12.07
C ASP A 35 11.80 13.31 -12.66
N MET A 36 10.60 12.94 -12.19
CA MET A 36 9.94 11.72 -12.62
C MET A 36 9.33 11.92 -13.99
N ARG A 37 9.47 10.90 -14.83
CA ARG A 37 8.63 10.73 -16.00
C ARG A 37 7.24 10.36 -15.50
N LEU A 38 6.26 11.27 -15.58
CA LEU A 38 4.85 10.95 -15.31
C LEU A 38 4.38 9.86 -16.30
N PRO A 39 4.07 8.64 -15.86
CA PRO A 39 3.33 7.71 -16.68
C PRO A 39 1.87 8.20 -16.72
N ASN A 40 1.19 8.04 -17.86
CA ASN A 40 -0.24 8.27 -17.92
C ASN A 40 -0.97 7.23 -17.04
N PRO A 41 -1.73 7.63 -16.02
CA PRO A 41 -2.43 6.67 -15.17
C PRO A 41 -3.45 5.78 -15.89
N ASP A 42 -3.97 6.24 -17.01
CA ASP A 42 -4.89 5.45 -17.83
C ASP A 42 -4.19 4.41 -18.72
N ASN A 43 -2.85 4.50 -18.87
CA ASN A 43 -2.06 3.52 -19.63
C ASN A 43 -1.64 2.31 -18.78
N TYR A 44 -2.04 2.20 -17.50
CA TYR A 44 -1.78 1.02 -16.66
C TYR A 44 -2.64 -0.20 -17.04
N GLY A 45 -3.08 -0.29 -18.29
CA GLY A 45 -3.74 -1.46 -18.85
C GLY A 45 -2.81 -2.68 -18.75
N ASN A 46 -3.16 -3.59 -17.85
CA ASN A 46 -2.66 -4.97 -17.74
C ASN A 46 -1.17 -5.20 -17.46
N GLY A 47 -0.35 -4.17 -17.21
CA GLY A 47 1.05 -4.38 -16.88
C GLY A 47 1.74 -3.15 -16.31
N TRP A 48 2.04 -3.17 -15.02
CA TRP A 48 2.85 -2.15 -14.33
C TRP A 48 4.35 -2.26 -14.68
N ARG A 49 4.72 -3.24 -15.51
CA ARG A 49 6.10 -3.61 -15.83
C ARG A 49 6.73 -2.76 -16.95
N ASP A 50 5.94 -2.06 -17.76
CA ASP A 50 6.43 -1.29 -18.92
C ASP A 50 6.66 0.20 -18.58
N LEU A 51 7.43 0.45 -17.53
CA LEU A 51 7.73 1.76 -16.99
C LEU A 51 8.93 2.41 -17.71
N GLU A 52 8.82 2.64 -19.03
CA GLU A 52 9.76 3.51 -19.76
C GLU A 52 9.02 4.42 -20.76
N ILE A 53 8.73 5.66 -20.36
CA ILE A 53 8.37 6.74 -21.30
C ILE A 53 9.50 7.77 -21.31
N THR A 54 10.03 8.08 -22.49
CA THR A 54 11.14 9.02 -22.68
C THR A 54 10.65 10.45 -22.79
N LEU A 55 11.04 11.33 -21.84
CA LEU A 55 10.77 12.77 -21.93
C LEU A 55 11.43 13.39 -23.18
N PRO A 56 10.79 14.40 -23.81
CA PRO A 56 11.41 15.17 -24.89
C PRO A 56 12.73 15.82 -24.42
N PRO A 57 13.79 15.81 -25.25
CA PRO A 57 15.08 16.39 -24.91
C PRO A 57 15.04 17.86 -24.46
N ALA A 58 14.02 18.63 -24.87
CA ALA A 58 13.89 20.05 -24.57
C ALA A 58 13.67 20.37 -23.07
N LEU A 59 13.03 19.47 -22.30
CA LEU A 59 12.85 19.63 -20.85
C LEU A 59 14.12 19.27 -20.06
N LYS A 60 14.96 18.36 -20.60
CA LYS A 60 16.20 17.92 -19.95
C LYS A 60 17.26 19.02 -19.85
N THR A 61 17.27 19.96 -20.77
CA THR A 61 18.28 21.03 -20.82
C THR A 61 18.02 22.20 -19.86
N SER A 62 16.83 22.30 -19.25
CA SER A 62 16.47 23.40 -18.34
C SER A 62 16.56 23.07 -16.84
N LEU A 63 16.80 21.80 -16.47
CA LEU A 63 16.71 21.32 -15.08
C LEU A 63 18.08 21.01 -14.43
N ALA A 64 19.19 21.39 -15.07
CA ALA A 64 20.52 21.20 -14.50
C ALA A 64 20.88 22.33 -13.51
N ARG A 65 20.35 22.25 -12.26
CA ARG A 65 20.84 22.78 -10.95
C ARG A 65 19.69 23.06 -9.98
N PRO A 66 19.87 23.09 -8.64
CA PRO A 66 21.01 22.70 -7.80
C PRO A 66 20.74 21.41 -6.98
N SER A 67 21.71 21.00 -6.15
CA SER A 67 21.79 19.78 -5.32
C SER A 67 20.46 19.15 -4.88
N SER A 68 20.09 18.05 -5.52
CA SER A 68 18.97 17.15 -5.25
C SER A 68 19.06 16.41 -3.89
N GLN A 69 19.56 17.08 -2.84
CA GLN A 69 19.95 16.43 -1.59
C GLN A 69 18.86 16.37 -0.50
N GLU A 70 17.65 16.93 -0.66
CA GLU A 70 16.84 17.27 0.54
C GLU A 70 15.36 16.86 0.60
N LEU A 71 14.79 16.09 -0.34
CA LEU A 71 13.44 15.51 -0.12
C LEU A 71 13.48 13.99 0.06
N GLN A 72 14.25 13.57 1.05
CA GLN A 72 14.38 12.17 1.43
C GLN A 72 14.49 12.04 2.96
N PHE A 73 14.11 10.89 3.47
CA PHE A 73 14.40 10.51 4.86
C PHE A 73 15.07 9.14 4.90
N GLU A 74 15.95 8.94 5.88
CA GLU A 74 16.62 7.67 6.10
C GLU A 74 15.86 6.81 7.11
N VAL A 75 15.78 5.53 6.82
CA VAL A 75 15.16 4.51 7.65
C VAL A 75 16.08 3.29 7.62
N TYR A 76 16.78 3.03 8.74
CA TYR A 76 17.71 1.89 8.88
C TYR A 76 18.74 1.78 7.73
N GLY A 77 19.36 2.92 7.38
CA GLY A 77 20.36 3.01 6.31
C GLY A 77 19.81 2.94 4.88
N ALA A 78 18.49 2.77 4.72
CA ALA A 78 17.82 2.90 3.44
C ALA A 78 17.21 4.30 3.28
N THR A 79 17.35 4.87 2.09
CA THR A 79 16.83 6.21 1.78
C THR A 79 15.47 6.09 1.09
N VAL A 80 14.46 6.80 1.62
CA VAL A 80 13.13 6.90 1.01
C VAL A 80 12.95 8.28 0.41
N SER A 81 12.69 8.34 -0.89
CA SER A 81 12.35 9.61 -1.56
C SER A 81 10.93 10.03 -1.18
N VAL A 82 10.79 11.21 -0.59
CA VAL A 82 9.50 11.81 -0.22
C VAL A 82 8.64 12.07 -1.46
N ALA A 83 9.21 12.64 -2.52
CA ALA A 83 8.44 12.96 -3.73
C ALA A 83 7.89 11.71 -4.43
N HIS A 84 8.70 10.65 -4.61
CA HIS A 84 8.23 9.35 -5.11
C HIS A 84 7.12 8.74 -4.22
N LEU A 85 7.27 8.81 -2.89
CA LEU A 85 6.26 8.28 -1.97
C LEU A 85 4.95 9.06 -2.04
N ILE A 86 4.99 10.40 -2.00
CA ILE A 86 3.80 11.23 -2.13
C ILE A 86 3.13 10.96 -3.48
N HIS A 87 3.88 10.95 -4.58
CA HIS A 87 3.36 10.65 -5.90
C HIS A 87 2.67 9.29 -5.93
N ALA A 88 3.29 8.24 -5.40
CA ALA A 88 2.70 6.92 -5.33
C ALA A 88 1.41 6.91 -4.51
N LEU A 89 1.39 7.56 -3.34
CA LEU A 89 0.21 7.70 -2.48
C LEU A 89 -0.95 8.38 -3.22
N VAL A 90 -0.74 9.54 -3.85
CA VAL A 90 -1.80 10.26 -4.57
C VAL A 90 -2.16 9.65 -5.93
N THR A 91 -1.40 8.67 -6.42
CA THR A 91 -1.70 7.97 -7.69
C THR A 91 -2.40 6.64 -7.45
N PHE A 92 -2.02 5.92 -6.39
CA PHE A 92 -2.37 4.51 -6.22
C PHE A 92 -3.14 4.21 -4.94
N SER A 93 -3.43 5.20 -4.10
CA SER A 93 -4.32 4.97 -2.97
C SER A 93 -5.71 4.53 -3.42
N TYR A 94 -6.41 3.83 -2.52
CA TYR A 94 -7.76 3.34 -2.79
C TYR A 94 -8.73 4.50 -3.06
N ASP A 95 -8.60 5.60 -2.32
CA ASP A 95 -9.21 6.90 -2.63
C ASP A 95 -8.11 7.97 -2.77
N THR A 96 -7.80 8.35 -4.01
CA THR A 96 -6.76 9.35 -4.30
C THR A 96 -7.14 10.77 -3.88
N SER A 97 -8.43 11.10 -3.92
CA SER A 97 -8.94 12.41 -3.48
C SER A 97 -8.83 12.55 -1.97
N ALA A 98 -9.15 11.52 -1.20
CA ALA A 98 -9.02 11.54 0.26
C ALA A 98 -7.57 11.72 0.71
N VAL A 99 -6.62 11.03 0.09
CA VAL A 99 -5.18 11.15 0.40
C VAL A 99 -4.62 12.50 -0.02
N ALA A 100 -4.99 13.00 -1.21
CA ALA A 100 -4.60 14.34 -1.66
C ALA A 100 -5.17 15.44 -0.74
N TRP A 101 -6.40 15.28 -0.28
CA TRP A 101 -7.01 16.20 0.67
C TRP A 101 -6.32 16.17 2.03
N ASP A 102 -5.96 15.00 2.53
CA ASP A 102 -5.19 14.87 3.76
C ASP A 102 -3.83 15.57 3.66
N LEU A 103 -3.12 15.42 2.54
CA LEU A 103 -1.88 16.16 2.28
C LEU A 103 -2.11 17.68 2.29
N TYR A 104 -3.12 18.17 1.57
CA TYR A 104 -3.43 19.60 1.54
C TYR A 104 -3.74 20.14 2.93
N ARG A 105 -4.52 19.41 3.74
CA ARG A 105 -4.83 19.78 5.13
C ARG A 105 -3.56 19.94 5.96
N HIS A 106 -2.64 18.99 5.90
CA HIS A 106 -1.36 19.09 6.61
C HIS A 106 -0.50 20.27 6.15
N LEU A 107 -0.50 20.57 4.83
CA LEU A 107 0.21 21.74 4.30
C LEU A 107 -0.40 23.04 4.82
N VAL A 108 -1.73 23.18 4.86
CA VAL A 108 -2.36 24.42 5.33
C VAL A 108 -2.44 24.52 6.85
N GLU A 109 -2.28 23.45 7.61
CA GLU A 109 -2.18 23.52 9.08
C GLU A 109 -0.96 24.34 9.52
N ASP A 110 0.12 24.31 8.73
CA ASP A 110 1.29 25.17 8.93
C ASP A 110 1.06 26.58 8.34
N GLN A 111 1.14 27.61 9.19
CA GLN A 111 0.84 28.98 8.78
C GLN A 111 1.83 29.54 7.74
N ALA A 112 3.10 29.12 7.77
CA ALA A 112 4.10 29.58 6.81
C ALA A 112 3.83 28.96 5.44
N VAL A 113 3.60 27.64 5.41
CA VAL A 113 3.26 26.90 4.18
C VAL A 113 1.94 27.38 3.59
N ARG A 114 0.92 27.64 4.42
CA ARG A 114 -0.37 28.18 3.96
C ARG A 114 -0.20 29.46 3.16
N LYS A 115 0.59 30.42 3.67
CA LYS A 115 0.82 31.71 2.98
C LYS A 115 1.51 31.52 1.62
N VAL A 116 2.48 30.61 1.55
CA VAL A 116 3.14 30.25 0.30
C VAL A 116 2.12 29.65 -0.67
N LEU A 117 1.31 28.69 -0.22
CA LEU A 117 0.29 28.05 -1.05
C LEU A 117 -0.76 29.03 -1.55
N GLU A 118 -1.30 29.90 -0.70
CA GLU A 118 -2.28 30.93 -1.09
C GLU A 118 -1.73 31.93 -2.12
N GLY A 119 -0.41 32.17 -2.12
CA GLY A 119 0.26 33.00 -3.11
C GLY A 119 0.50 32.31 -4.46
N LEU A 120 0.56 30.98 -4.48
CA LEU A 120 0.94 30.20 -5.67
C LEU A 120 -0.24 29.44 -6.30
N VAL A 121 -1.21 29.02 -5.49
CA VAL A 121 -2.31 28.13 -5.88
C VAL A 121 -3.63 28.71 -5.39
N MET A 122 -4.58 28.81 -6.30
CA MET A 122 -5.96 29.13 -6.01
C MET A 122 -6.78 27.85 -5.99
N LEU A 123 -7.53 27.63 -4.91
CA LEU A 123 -8.50 26.56 -4.85
C LEU A 123 -9.89 27.10 -5.23
N ASP A 124 -10.45 26.53 -6.28
CA ASP A 124 -11.81 26.76 -6.73
C ASP A 124 -12.67 25.57 -6.25
N GLY A 125 -13.54 25.79 -5.27
CA GLY A 125 -14.46 24.79 -4.74
C GLY A 125 -15.67 25.44 -4.09
N GLY A 126 -16.87 25.00 -4.46
CA GLY A 126 -18.11 25.44 -3.80
C GLY A 126 -18.14 25.01 -2.33
N ASP A 127 -18.81 25.80 -1.50
CA ASP A 127 -18.86 25.81 -0.02
C ASP A 127 -19.11 24.48 0.76
N GLY A 128 -19.04 23.28 0.16
CA GLY A 128 -19.47 22.05 0.82
C GLY A 128 -18.64 20.79 0.62
N ASP A 129 -18.00 20.56 -0.53
CA ASP A 129 -17.29 19.30 -0.78
C ASP A 129 -15.91 19.52 -1.41
N VAL A 130 -14.91 19.63 -0.53
CA VAL A 130 -13.53 19.88 -0.94
C VAL A 130 -12.90 18.70 -1.67
N ARG A 131 -13.54 17.51 -1.69
CA ARG A 131 -13.12 16.39 -2.53
C ARG A 131 -13.30 16.68 -4.03
N THR A 132 -14.10 17.70 -4.36
CA THR A 132 -14.33 18.19 -5.73
C THR A 132 -13.56 19.48 -6.04
N ALA A 133 -12.70 19.93 -5.13
CA ALA A 133 -11.95 21.16 -5.31
C ALA A 133 -10.98 21.03 -6.49
N TRP A 134 -10.94 22.10 -7.29
CA TRP A 134 -9.99 22.27 -8.37
C TRP A 134 -8.92 23.24 -7.91
N ALA A 135 -7.67 22.90 -8.17
CA ALA A 135 -6.55 23.78 -7.93
C ALA A 135 -6.13 24.41 -9.26
N ARG A 136 -5.71 25.69 -9.25
CA ARG A 136 -5.06 26.33 -10.40
C ARG A 136 -3.90 27.21 -9.93
N PRO A 137 -2.83 27.37 -10.73
CA PRO A 137 -1.79 28.34 -10.43
C PRO A 137 -2.37 29.75 -10.38
N VAL A 138 -1.96 30.56 -9.39
CA VAL A 138 -2.29 31.99 -9.32
C VAL A 138 -1.61 32.72 -10.49
N GLU A 139 -0.34 32.42 -10.71
CA GLU A 139 0.45 32.89 -11.85
C GLU A 139 1.32 31.74 -12.39
N GLY A 140 1.61 31.79 -13.69
CA GLY A 140 2.55 30.87 -14.32
C GLY A 140 1.98 29.46 -14.58
N THR A 141 2.88 28.48 -14.57
CA THR A 141 2.59 27.06 -14.83
C THR A 141 2.73 26.22 -13.57
N TRP A 142 2.12 25.03 -13.55
CA TRP A 142 2.32 24.04 -12.47
C TRP A 142 3.80 23.69 -12.23
N ALA A 143 4.64 23.72 -13.28
CA ALA A 143 6.08 23.51 -13.16
C ALA A 143 6.75 24.63 -12.33
N GLN A 144 6.34 25.88 -12.57
CA GLN A 144 6.84 27.03 -11.81
C GLN A 144 6.36 27.00 -10.36
N VAL A 145 5.10 26.60 -10.14
CA VAL A 145 4.57 26.37 -8.78
C VAL A 145 5.36 25.27 -8.06
N ALA A 146 5.65 24.15 -8.73
CA ALA A 146 6.46 23.07 -8.16
C ALA A 146 7.86 23.56 -7.76
N GLY A 147 8.53 24.29 -8.65
CA GLY A 147 9.84 24.87 -8.38
C GLY A 147 9.81 25.80 -7.17
N ALA A 148 8.83 26.71 -7.11
CA ALA A 148 8.67 27.63 -5.98
C ALA A 148 8.42 26.88 -4.66
N LEU A 149 7.54 25.87 -4.65
CA LEU A 149 7.23 25.10 -3.44
C LEU A 149 8.42 24.29 -2.92
N VAL A 150 9.26 23.75 -3.80
CA VAL A 150 10.43 22.95 -3.38
C VAL A 150 11.52 23.79 -2.75
N GLU A 151 11.71 25.03 -3.20
CA GLU A 151 12.72 25.94 -2.64
C GLU A 151 12.37 26.39 -1.21
N GLU A 152 11.10 26.33 -0.82
CA GLU A 152 10.62 26.72 0.50
C GLU A 152 10.88 25.63 1.57
N ALA A 153 11.75 25.94 2.54
CA ALA A 153 12.19 24.99 3.56
C ALA A 153 11.05 24.45 4.44
N ASP A 154 10.08 25.30 4.78
CA ASP A 154 8.90 24.89 5.56
C ASP A 154 8.02 23.90 4.79
N VAL A 155 7.87 24.10 3.47
CA VAL A 155 7.13 23.17 2.61
C VAL A 155 7.84 21.82 2.62
N ARG A 156 9.17 21.79 2.41
CA ARG A 156 9.95 20.54 2.44
C ARG A 156 9.77 19.80 3.77
N ARG A 157 9.86 20.52 4.89
CA ARG A 157 9.67 19.95 6.23
C ARG A 157 8.30 19.29 6.39
N VAL A 158 7.22 19.96 5.98
CA VAL A 158 5.86 19.42 6.10
C VAL A 158 5.65 18.22 5.18
N LEU A 159 6.15 18.27 3.92
CA LEU A 159 6.10 17.14 3.00
C LEU A 159 6.85 15.92 3.55
N CYS A 160 8.04 16.12 4.11
CA CYS A 160 8.82 15.06 4.74
C CYS A 160 8.10 14.44 5.95
N ALA A 161 7.55 15.26 6.83
CA ALA A 161 6.81 14.78 8.00
C ALA A 161 5.58 13.97 7.58
N TRP A 162 4.76 14.49 6.66
CA TRP A 162 3.58 13.80 6.16
C TRP A 162 3.92 12.48 5.48
N ALA A 163 4.95 12.45 4.62
CA ALA A 163 5.36 11.23 3.94
C ALA A 163 5.89 10.17 4.92
N ARG A 164 6.64 10.61 5.95
CA ARG A 164 7.08 9.74 7.03
C ARG A 164 5.91 9.18 7.83
N ASP A 165 4.87 9.98 8.05
CA ASP A 165 3.67 9.53 8.76
C ASP A 165 2.93 8.42 8.01
N TRP A 166 2.82 8.51 6.69
CA TRP A 166 2.25 7.44 5.86
C TRP A 166 3.16 6.20 5.79
N PHE A 167 4.47 6.39 5.71
CA PHE A 167 5.42 5.30 5.71
C PHE A 167 5.34 4.49 7.01
N ASP A 168 5.44 5.17 8.17
CA ASP A 168 5.43 4.54 9.49
C ASP A 168 4.02 4.07 9.91
N GLY A 169 2.97 4.79 9.50
CA GLY A 169 1.60 4.54 9.93
C GLY A 169 0.82 3.56 9.05
N LEU A 170 1.20 3.41 7.77
CA LEU A 170 0.52 2.50 6.83
C LEU A 170 1.46 1.44 6.27
N LEU A 171 2.56 1.84 5.63
CA LEU A 171 3.36 0.89 4.83
C LEU A 171 4.10 -0.11 5.72
N VAL A 172 4.76 0.37 6.77
CA VAL A 172 5.50 -0.50 7.71
C VAL A 172 4.57 -1.50 8.42
N PRO A 173 3.41 -1.11 9.00
CA PRO A 173 2.52 -2.07 9.64
C PRO A 173 1.90 -3.11 8.70
N PHE A 174 1.74 -2.80 7.42
CA PHE A 174 1.29 -3.79 6.43
C PHE A 174 2.34 -4.84 6.08
N MET A 175 3.63 -4.47 6.14
CA MET A 175 4.73 -5.37 5.81
C MET A 175 5.38 -6.04 7.04
N THR A 176 5.26 -5.45 8.23
CA THR A 176 5.76 -6.06 9.45
C THR A 176 4.81 -7.19 9.85
N LYS A 177 5.26 -8.41 9.64
CA LYS A 177 4.51 -9.67 9.85
C LYS A 177 4.13 -9.88 11.31
N GLY A 178 3.16 -9.14 11.87
CA GLY A 178 2.72 -9.28 13.26
C GLY A 178 3.89 -9.47 14.26
N GLY A 179 5.04 -8.83 13.97
CA GLY A 179 6.37 -9.35 14.29
C GLY A 179 6.83 -9.16 15.73
N GLY A 180 5.96 -8.63 16.59
CA GLY A 180 6.16 -8.69 18.02
C GLY A 180 5.30 -9.80 18.58
N LYS A 181 5.84 -10.62 19.48
CA LYS A 181 5.09 -11.52 20.39
C LYS A 181 3.96 -10.81 21.19
N SER A 182 3.72 -9.52 20.96
CA SER A 182 2.80 -8.62 21.64
C SER A 182 1.55 -8.27 20.81
N ALA A 183 1.56 -8.39 19.48
CA ALA A 183 0.40 -8.00 18.66
C ALA A 183 -0.49 -9.22 18.34
N ALA A 184 -1.28 -9.63 19.34
CA ALA A 184 -2.43 -10.52 19.21
C ALA A 184 -2.18 -11.83 18.45
N THR A 185 -1.37 -12.75 19.02
CA THR A 185 -1.55 -14.16 18.71
C THR A 185 -3.02 -14.48 18.99
N LEU A 186 -3.77 -14.85 17.94
CA LEU A 186 -5.14 -15.30 18.14
C LEU A 186 -5.10 -16.51 19.08
N PRO A 187 -6.04 -16.61 20.04
CA PRO A 187 -6.22 -17.86 20.76
C PRO A 187 -6.30 -19.00 19.76
N HIS A 188 -5.66 -20.14 20.04
CA HIS A 188 -5.62 -21.29 19.13
C HIS A 188 -7.03 -21.64 18.61
N GLU A 189 -8.03 -21.65 19.49
CA GLU A 189 -9.43 -21.90 19.13
C GLU A 189 -9.99 -20.93 18.07
N ALA A 190 -9.63 -19.65 18.12
CA ALA A 190 -10.09 -18.66 17.14
C ALA A 190 -9.39 -18.83 15.79
N SER A 191 -8.11 -19.24 15.79
CA SER A 191 -7.37 -19.58 14.58
C SER A 191 -7.88 -20.85 13.94
N ASP A 192 -8.17 -21.88 14.74
CA ASP A 192 -8.69 -23.17 14.28
C ASP A 192 -10.09 -22.99 13.68
N ARG A 193 -10.96 -22.22 14.35
CA ARG A 193 -12.28 -21.89 13.80
C ARG A 193 -12.21 -21.12 12.48
N LEU A 194 -11.30 -20.16 12.36
CA LEU A 194 -11.10 -19.44 11.10
C LEU A 194 -10.60 -20.39 10.01
N ARG A 195 -9.64 -21.27 10.34
CA ARG A 195 -9.15 -22.31 9.42
C ARG A 195 -10.28 -23.21 8.94
N GLU A 196 -11.15 -23.69 9.84
CA GLU A 196 -12.32 -24.50 9.48
C GLU A 196 -13.27 -23.76 8.52
N GLN A 197 -13.53 -22.47 8.76
CA GLN A 197 -14.33 -21.64 7.84
C GLN A 197 -13.69 -21.55 6.45
N LEU A 198 -12.38 -21.28 6.40
CA LEU A 198 -11.66 -21.19 5.12
C LEU A 198 -11.60 -22.54 4.39
N LEU A 199 -11.43 -23.65 5.10
CA LEU A 199 -11.51 -25.00 4.53
C LEU A 199 -12.91 -25.30 3.97
N ALA A 200 -13.97 -24.84 4.64
CA ALA A 200 -15.34 -24.99 4.14
C ALA A 200 -15.60 -24.14 2.89
N ARG A 201 -14.95 -22.96 2.79
CA ARG A 201 -15.07 -22.06 1.63
C ARG A 201 -14.25 -22.52 0.43
N ASP A 202 -12.98 -22.84 0.66
CA ASP A 202 -11.98 -23.01 -0.40
C ASP A 202 -11.69 -24.50 -0.67
N GLY A 203 -12.16 -25.39 0.19
CA GLY A 203 -11.69 -26.77 0.25
C GLY A 203 -10.28 -26.86 0.86
N PRO A 204 -9.62 -28.02 0.77
CA PRO A 204 -8.27 -28.21 1.29
C PRO A 204 -7.21 -27.67 0.32
N ILE A 205 -7.48 -26.57 -0.38
CA ILE A 205 -6.58 -25.99 -1.38
C ILE A 205 -6.34 -24.51 -1.14
N THR A 206 -5.18 -24.03 -1.55
CA THR A 206 -4.92 -22.59 -1.67
C THR A 206 -5.57 -22.07 -2.93
N VAL A 207 -6.23 -20.92 -2.83
CA VAL A 207 -6.75 -20.20 -4.01
C VAL A 207 -5.62 -19.68 -4.90
N VAL A 208 -4.42 -19.49 -4.35
CA VAL A 208 -3.22 -19.10 -5.09
C VAL A 208 -2.42 -20.36 -5.41
N GLY A 209 -2.23 -20.67 -6.69
CA GLY A 209 -1.34 -21.77 -7.13
C GLY A 209 -1.86 -23.18 -6.86
N SER A 210 -3.09 -23.35 -6.37
CA SER A 210 -3.77 -24.64 -6.21
C SER A 210 -2.95 -25.68 -5.43
N ILE A 211 -2.39 -25.29 -4.29
CA ILE A 211 -1.60 -26.16 -3.40
C ILE A 211 -2.56 -26.85 -2.44
N VAL A 212 -2.47 -28.18 -2.32
CA VAL A 212 -3.32 -28.97 -1.44
C VAL A 212 -2.75 -29.02 -0.03
N ASP A 213 -3.63 -28.99 0.98
CA ASP A 213 -3.23 -29.22 2.35
C ASP A 213 -2.78 -30.67 2.56
N ARG A 214 -1.51 -30.84 2.94
CA ARG A 214 -0.90 -32.15 3.19
C ARG A 214 -1.58 -32.96 4.29
N THR A 215 -2.39 -32.34 5.16
CA THR A 215 -3.14 -33.07 6.19
C THR A 215 -4.34 -33.83 5.62
N TYR A 216 -4.77 -33.51 4.39
CA TYR A 216 -5.85 -34.19 3.70
C TYR A 216 -5.27 -35.34 2.86
N LEU A 217 -5.49 -36.58 3.32
CA LEU A 217 -5.00 -37.81 2.68
C LEU A 217 -5.83 -38.24 1.47
N THR A 218 -6.98 -37.61 1.24
CA THR A 218 -7.92 -37.96 0.16
C THR A 218 -8.34 -36.66 -0.53
N TYR A 219 -8.06 -36.58 -1.82
CA TYR A 219 -8.49 -35.44 -2.63
C TYR A 219 -10.03 -35.38 -2.67
N PRO A 220 -10.64 -34.19 -2.56
CA PRO A 220 -12.06 -34.05 -2.82
C PRO A 220 -12.39 -34.67 -4.19
N PRO A 221 -13.42 -35.54 -4.29
CA PRO A 221 -13.76 -36.20 -5.55
C PRO A 221 -14.24 -35.22 -6.64
N THR A 222 -14.48 -33.97 -6.28
CA THR A 222 -14.96 -32.89 -7.14
C THR A 222 -13.86 -32.14 -7.89
N ILE A 223 -12.58 -32.35 -7.57
CA ILE A 223 -11.45 -31.64 -8.19
C ILE A 223 -10.48 -32.66 -8.79
N ASP A 224 -10.07 -32.44 -10.05
CA ASP A 224 -9.15 -33.33 -10.76
C ASP A 224 -7.77 -33.32 -10.07
N PRO A 225 -7.22 -34.49 -9.68
CA PRO A 225 -5.88 -34.57 -9.09
C PRO A 225 -4.76 -33.94 -9.93
N SER A 226 -4.95 -33.78 -11.24
CA SER A 226 -4.00 -33.13 -12.13
C SER A 226 -3.98 -31.60 -12.02
N ASP A 227 -4.99 -30.98 -11.42
CA ASP A 227 -5.06 -29.53 -11.18
C ASP A 227 -4.19 -29.10 -9.99
N TYR A 228 -3.71 -30.04 -9.19
CA TYR A 228 -2.86 -29.76 -8.03
C TYR A 228 -1.39 -29.64 -8.41
N ARG A 229 -0.77 -28.53 -7.99
CA ARG A 229 0.64 -28.27 -8.28
C ARG A 229 1.59 -28.86 -7.24
N ALA A 230 1.17 -28.87 -5.98
CA ALA A 230 1.97 -29.33 -4.85
C ALA A 230 1.10 -29.66 -3.62
N ALA A 231 1.72 -30.23 -2.58
CA ALA A 231 1.14 -30.36 -1.25
C ALA A 231 1.93 -29.53 -0.22
N GLY A 232 1.24 -28.80 0.65
CA GLY A 232 1.83 -27.90 1.64
C GLY A 232 1.03 -27.87 2.94
N ALA A 233 1.62 -27.34 4.02
CA ALA A 233 0.85 -27.00 5.22
C ALA A 233 0.17 -25.65 4.97
N LEU A 234 -1.16 -25.61 5.03
CA LEU A 234 -1.88 -24.36 4.85
C LEU A 234 -2.13 -23.69 6.20
N SER A 235 -2.33 -22.39 6.22
CA SER A 235 -2.70 -21.61 7.41
C SER A 235 -3.50 -20.38 6.99
N PRO A 236 -4.42 -19.88 7.84
CA PRO A 236 -5.07 -18.61 7.61
C PRO A 236 -4.05 -17.47 7.52
N ALA A 237 -4.17 -16.66 6.48
CA ALA A 237 -3.40 -15.44 6.27
C ALA A 237 -4.36 -14.27 6.08
N HIS A 238 -4.20 -13.21 6.87
CA HIS A 238 -5.08 -12.04 6.79
C HIS A 238 -4.65 -11.10 5.66
N ILE A 239 -5.63 -10.54 4.93
CA ILE A 239 -5.42 -9.57 3.85
C ILE A 239 -5.09 -8.20 4.46
N ILE A 240 -5.92 -7.72 5.39
CA ILE A 240 -5.60 -6.58 6.24
C ILE A 240 -4.95 -7.11 7.52
N PRO A 241 -3.77 -6.60 7.92
CA PRO A 241 -3.07 -7.09 9.10
C PRO A 241 -3.92 -7.01 10.37
N LEU A 242 -3.89 -8.06 11.19
CA LEU A 242 -4.57 -8.10 12.49
C LEU A 242 -4.22 -6.91 13.39
N ALA A 243 -3.03 -6.33 13.23
CA ALA A 243 -2.57 -5.15 13.96
C ALA A 243 -3.53 -3.95 13.82
N ALA A 244 -4.30 -3.82 12.73
CA ALA A 244 -5.26 -2.72 12.57
C ALA A 244 -6.39 -2.76 13.62
N ALA A 245 -6.60 -3.90 14.29
CA ALA A 245 -7.49 -4.00 15.43
C ALA A 245 -7.01 -3.31 16.70
N THR A 246 -5.71 -3.11 16.87
CA THR A 246 -5.12 -2.55 18.10
C THR A 246 -4.30 -1.28 17.85
N ASP A 247 -3.79 -1.10 16.63
CA ASP A 247 -3.01 0.07 16.23
C ASP A 247 -3.96 1.16 15.69
N ALA A 248 -4.19 2.19 16.51
CA ALA A 248 -5.05 3.32 16.16
C ALA A 248 -4.50 4.14 14.98
N ARG A 249 -3.17 4.24 14.85
CA ARG A 249 -2.53 4.97 13.74
C ARG A 249 -2.76 4.23 12.44
N LEU A 250 -2.49 2.92 12.40
CA LEU A 250 -2.78 2.08 11.23
C LEU A 250 -4.26 2.13 10.85
N ARG A 251 -5.15 2.04 11.84
CA ARG A 251 -6.59 2.13 11.62
C ARG A 251 -6.98 3.47 10.98
N SER A 252 -6.49 4.58 11.52
CA SER A 252 -6.74 5.92 10.98
C SER A 252 -6.18 6.08 9.56
N SER A 253 -4.96 5.62 9.31
CA SER A 253 -4.33 5.64 7.99
C SER A 253 -5.13 4.83 6.97
N ILE A 254 -5.62 3.63 7.32
CA ILE A 254 -6.49 2.83 6.46
C ILE A 254 -7.78 3.59 6.11
N GLN A 255 -8.43 4.22 7.09
CA GLN A 255 -9.68 4.94 6.85
C GLN A 255 -9.52 6.11 5.87
N VAL A 256 -8.44 6.90 6.02
CA VAL A 256 -8.12 7.99 5.10
C VAL A 256 -7.74 7.45 3.72
N PHE A 257 -6.90 6.42 3.67
CA PHE A 257 -6.44 5.81 2.42
C PHE A 257 -7.57 5.19 1.60
N ALA A 258 -8.57 4.63 2.29
CA ALA A 258 -9.78 4.06 1.72
C ALA A 258 -10.90 5.08 1.48
N GLY A 259 -10.70 6.37 1.81
CA GLY A 259 -11.71 7.41 1.62
C GLY A 259 -12.98 7.25 2.45
N GLY A 260 -12.94 6.41 3.48
CA GLY A 260 -14.10 5.99 4.28
C GLY A 260 -14.80 4.72 3.78
N ALA A 261 -14.34 4.08 2.70
CA ALA A 261 -14.90 2.82 2.22
C ALA A 261 -14.72 1.66 3.20
N ILE A 262 -13.73 1.78 4.10
CA ILE A 262 -13.49 0.87 5.23
C ILE A 262 -13.57 1.69 6.50
N SER A 263 -14.53 1.35 7.36
CA SER A 263 -14.79 2.05 8.61
C SER A 263 -14.03 1.48 9.80
N ALA A 264 -13.83 2.27 10.86
CA ALA A 264 -13.17 1.81 12.08
C ALA A 264 -13.88 0.61 12.74
N SER A 265 -15.21 0.51 12.60
CA SER A 265 -15.99 -0.60 13.17
C SER A 265 -15.73 -1.93 12.44
N GLU A 266 -15.30 -1.88 11.18
CA GLU A 266 -14.87 -3.05 10.39
C GLU A 266 -13.44 -3.48 10.74
N LEU A 267 -12.63 -2.58 11.30
CA LEU A 267 -11.26 -2.84 11.75
C LEU A 267 -11.19 -3.23 13.23
N THR A 268 -12.24 -3.84 13.78
CA THR A 268 -12.24 -4.38 15.15
C THR A 268 -11.67 -5.81 15.16
N ARG A 269 -11.13 -6.26 16.31
CA ARG A 269 -10.53 -7.61 16.44
C ARG A 269 -11.43 -8.74 15.93
N LYS A 270 -12.74 -8.65 16.20
CA LYS A 270 -13.72 -9.66 15.76
C LYS A 270 -13.95 -9.63 14.23
N ARG A 271 -13.92 -8.45 13.62
CA ARG A 271 -14.23 -8.26 12.19
C ARG A 271 -13.01 -8.48 11.30
N ILE A 272 -11.82 -8.17 11.80
CA ILE A 272 -10.58 -8.39 11.07
C ILE A 272 -10.17 -9.86 11.10
N ASN A 273 -10.51 -10.59 12.16
CA ASN A 273 -10.35 -12.04 12.24
C ASN A 273 -11.58 -12.78 11.68
N ASP A 274 -11.84 -12.58 10.40
CA ASP A 274 -13.00 -13.10 9.68
C ASP A 274 -12.57 -13.71 8.34
N ALA A 275 -13.35 -14.66 7.82
CA ALA A 275 -13.11 -15.27 6.51
C ALA A 275 -13.07 -14.23 5.37
N ARG A 276 -13.83 -13.13 5.49
CA ARG A 276 -13.79 -12.00 4.53
C ARG A 276 -12.44 -11.30 4.46
N ASN A 277 -11.65 -11.38 5.52
CA ASN A 277 -10.32 -10.78 5.57
C ASN A 277 -9.21 -11.84 5.51
N SER A 278 -9.51 -13.09 5.13
CA SER A 278 -8.55 -14.18 5.26
C SER A 278 -8.53 -15.12 4.06
N LEU A 279 -7.35 -15.66 3.81
CA LEU A 279 -7.05 -16.65 2.78
C LEU A 279 -6.41 -17.88 3.41
N LEU A 280 -6.61 -19.04 2.82
CA LEU A 280 -5.89 -20.25 3.19
C LEU A 280 -4.62 -20.36 2.31
N LEU A 281 -3.45 -20.14 2.90
CA LEU A 281 -2.17 -20.04 2.17
C LEU A 281 -1.10 -20.92 2.80
N THR A 282 -0.09 -21.31 2.02
CA THR A 282 1.16 -21.84 2.59
C THR A 282 1.94 -20.74 3.30
N GLN A 283 2.91 -21.09 4.15
CA GLN A 283 3.73 -20.09 4.85
C GLN A 283 4.45 -19.14 3.87
N ASP A 284 5.00 -19.66 2.78
CA ASP A 284 5.72 -18.85 1.79
C ASP A 284 4.78 -17.96 0.95
N GLN A 285 3.53 -18.38 0.72
CA GLN A 285 2.50 -17.52 0.14
C GLN A 285 2.02 -16.45 1.12
N SER A 286 1.82 -16.80 2.40
CA SER A 286 1.49 -15.82 3.44
C SER A 286 2.60 -14.78 3.57
N ASP A 287 3.86 -15.22 3.50
CA ASP A 287 5.02 -14.35 3.47
C ASP A 287 5.01 -13.45 2.24
N GLY A 288 4.74 -14.02 1.06
CA GLY A 288 4.64 -13.25 -0.18
C GLY A 288 3.48 -12.25 -0.21
N LEU A 289 2.37 -12.54 0.47
CA LEU A 289 1.26 -11.59 0.62
C LEU A 289 1.71 -10.39 1.45
N GLY A 290 2.28 -10.63 2.64
CA GLY A 290 2.77 -9.57 3.53
C GLY A 290 3.96 -8.77 2.98
N ASP A 291 4.83 -9.42 2.19
CA ASP A 291 5.97 -8.76 1.54
C ASP A 291 5.57 -8.11 0.20
N PHE A 292 4.27 -8.07 -0.14
CA PHE A 292 3.71 -7.55 -1.38
C PHE A 292 4.34 -8.13 -2.66
N ILE A 293 4.77 -9.41 -2.61
CA ILE A 293 5.18 -10.16 -3.80
C ILE A 293 3.99 -10.33 -4.75
N PHE A 294 2.81 -10.55 -4.16
CA PHE A 294 1.54 -10.58 -4.87
C PHE A 294 0.43 -9.91 -4.06
N SER A 295 -0.69 -9.63 -4.72
CA SER A 295 -1.95 -9.25 -4.08
C SER A 295 -3.13 -9.85 -4.86
N ILE A 296 -4.35 -9.58 -4.39
CA ILE A 296 -5.59 -9.97 -5.08
C ILE A 296 -6.35 -8.69 -5.43
N GLU A 297 -6.61 -8.48 -6.71
CA GLU A 297 -7.46 -7.40 -7.23
C GLU A 297 -8.87 -7.96 -7.42
N ALA A 298 -9.88 -7.28 -6.91
CA ALA A 298 -11.28 -7.67 -7.02
C ALA A 298 -12.01 -6.71 -7.97
N GLU A 299 -12.69 -7.26 -8.98
CA GLU A 299 -13.51 -6.51 -9.93
C GLU A 299 -14.99 -6.88 -9.71
N GLU A 300 -15.80 -5.89 -9.35
CA GLU A 300 -17.24 -6.06 -9.18
C GLU A 300 -17.96 -5.84 -10.53
N ASP A 301 -18.59 -6.90 -11.04
CA ASP A 301 -19.50 -6.80 -12.18
C ASP A 301 -20.85 -6.26 -11.69
N LYS A 302 -21.04 -4.95 -11.89
CA LYS A 302 -22.28 -4.25 -11.53
C LYS A 302 -23.53 -4.82 -12.19
N ALA A 303 -23.40 -5.48 -13.35
CA ALA A 303 -24.55 -6.03 -14.06
C ALA A 303 -25.04 -7.33 -13.41
N ASN A 304 -24.11 -8.16 -12.91
CA ASN A 304 -24.39 -9.49 -12.38
C ASN A 304 -24.28 -9.59 -10.85
N ALA A 305 -23.87 -8.51 -10.18
CA ALA A 305 -23.55 -8.49 -8.75
C ALA A 305 -22.51 -9.56 -8.36
N GLU A 306 -21.65 -9.94 -9.31
CA GLU A 306 -20.60 -10.94 -9.13
C GLU A 306 -19.27 -10.23 -8.88
N THR A 307 -18.45 -10.77 -7.98
CA THR A 307 -17.09 -10.29 -7.74
C THR A 307 -16.10 -11.29 -8.30
N ARG A 308 -15.27 -10.85 -9.23
CA ARG A 308 -14.20 -11.65 -9.82
C ARG A 308 -12.87 -11.24 -9.19
N TYR A 309 -12.02 -12.22 -8.90
CA TYR A 309 -10.75 -11.98 -8.22
C TYR A 309 -9.59 -12.33 -9.15
N PHE A 310 -8.58 -11.49 -9.19
CA PHE A 310 -7.42 -11.63 -10.06
C PHE A 310 -6.14 -11.54 -9.25
N LEU A 311 -5.25 -12.50 -9.44
CA LEU A 311 -3.91 -12.46 -8.86
C LEU A 311 -3.11 -11.33 -9.49
N ARG A 312 -2.48 -10.49 -8.66
CA ARG A 312 -1.50 -9.49 -9.11
C ARG A 312 -0.10 -9.88 -8.66
N VAL A 313 0.87 -9.94 -9.57
CA VAL A 313 2.25 -10.36 -9.27
C VAL A 313 3.24 -9.23 -9.55
N TYR A 314 3.85 -8.69 -8.50
CA TYR A 314 4.68 -7.49 -8.59
C TYR A 314 6.16 -7.77 -8.84
N THR A 315 6.68 -8.90 -8.37
CA THR A 315 8.08 -9.30 -8.58
C THR A 315 8.20 -10.59 -9.38
N MET A 316 9.28 -10.70 -10.16
CA MET A 316 9.65 -11.93 -10.88
C MET A 316 10.37 -12.95 -9.99
N LEU A 317 10.83 -12.53 -8.80
CA LEU A 317 11.45 -13.41 -7.82
C LEU A 317 10.36 -14.12 -7.01
N THR A 318 9.50 -14.86 -7.70
CA THR A 318 8.44 -15.62 -7.08
C THR A 318 9.02 -16.85 -6.37
N GLY A 319 8.63 -17.05 -5.11
CA GLY A 319 8.95 -18.29 -4.40
C GLY A 319 8.33 -19.52 -5.06
N PRO A 320 8.71 -20.75 -4.65
CA PRO A 320 8.27 -21.99 -5.27
C PRO A 320 6.74 -22.14 -5.38
N SER A 321 5.99 -21.65 -4.39
CA SER A 321 4.52 -21.71 -4.35
C SER A 321 3.79 -20.81 -5.34
N LEU A 322 4.47 -19.84 -5.94
CA LEU A 322 3.94 -18.95 -6.96
C LEU A 322 4.46 -19.32 -8.35
N ASN A 323 5.26 -20.39 -8.47
CA ASN A 323 5.77 -20.85 -9.76
C ASN A 323 4.63 -21.26 -10.70
N GLY A 324 4.62 -20.63 -11.86
CA GLY A 324 3.60 -20.83 -12.89
C GLY A 324 2.32 -20.04 -12.66
N CYS A 325 2.20 -19.26 -11.58
CA CYS A 325 1.12 -18.29 -11.46
C CYS A 325 1.36 -17.11 -12.41
N ARG A 326 0.30 -16.54 -12.96
CA ARG A 326 0.40 -15.41 -13.90
C ARG A 326 -0.25 -14.16 -13.29
N ASP A 327 0.33 -13.00 -13.58
CA ASP A 327 -0.37 -11.73 -13.32
C ASP A 327 -1.70 -11.75 -14.09
N ARG A 328 -2.78 -11.29 -13.46
CA ARG A 328 -4.16 -11.34 -13.95
C ARG A 328 -4.75 -12.76 -14.10
N GLU A 329 -4.15 -13.77 -13.47
CA GLU A 329 -4.79 -15.09 -13.34
C GLU A 329 -6.05 -14.96 -12.47
N GLU A 330 -7.18 -15.43 -12.98
CA GLU A 330 -8.45 -15.42 -12.25
C GLU A 330 -8.42 -16.47 -11.13
N LEU A 331 -8.81 -16.05 -9.93
CA LEU A 331 -8.85 -16.86 -8.73
C LEU A 331 -10.28 -17.29 -8.46
N TRP A 332 -10.45 -18.58 -8.18
CA TRP A 332 -11.74 -19.19 -7.90
C TRP A 332 -11.77 -19.62 -6.43
N PHE A 333 -12.77 -19.13 -5.71
CA PHE A 333 -13.12 -19.63 -4.38
C PHE A 333 -14.15 -20.73 -4.60
N ALA A 334 -14.01 -21.86 -3.92
CA ALA A 334 -14.74 -23.06 -4.29
C ALA A 334 -16.26 -22.88 -4.13
N ASP A 335 -17.01 -23.24 -5.17
CA ASP A 335 -18.48 -23.27 -5.16
C ASP A 335 -18.97 -24.62 -4.60
N ILE A 336 -18.65 -24.87 -3.33
CA ILE A 336 -19.13 -26.05 -2.61
C ILE A 336 -20.46 -25.66 -1.95
N GLU A 337 -21.45 -26.56 -1.92
CA GLU A 337 -22.76 -26.27 -1.32
C GLU A 337 -22.64 -25.82 0.16
N GLU A 338 -21.61 -26.31 0.86
CA GLU A 338 -21.22 -25.90 2.21
C GLU A 338 -20.51 -24.52 2.25
N ALA A 339 -19.82 -24.14 1.16
CA ALA A 339 -19.17 -22.83 0.99
C ALA A 339 -20.19 -21.69 0.91
N ALA A 340 -21.45 -21.95 0.55
CA ALA A 340 -22.52 -20.95 0.52
C ALA A 340 -22.72 -20.21 1.87
N GLN A 341 -22.27 -20.79 2.98
CA GLN A 341 -22.35 -20.17 4.31
C GLN A 341 -21.12 -19.35 4.69
N THR A 342 -19.97 -19.56 4.05
CA THR A 342 -18.73 -18.84 4.36
C THR A 342 -18.45 -17.78 3.30
N PRO A 343 -18.37 -16.50 3.67
CA PRO A 343 -18.20 -15.43 2.68
C PRO A 343 -16.83 -15.47 1.99
N SER A 344 -16.83 -15.16 0.69
CA SER A 344 -15.63 -14.80 -0.06
C SER A 344 -14.90 -13.60 0.56
N PRO A 345 -13.61 -13.39 0.25
CA PRO A 345 -12.89 -12.21 0.69
C PRO A 345 -13.60 -10.92 0.32
N ASP A 346 -13.59 -9.91 1.20
CA ASP A 346 -14.20 -8.62 0.90
C ASP A 346 -13.40 -7.92 -0.20
N ALA A 347 -14.07 -7.59 -1.31
CA ALA A 347 -13.46 -6.90 -2.44
C ALA A 347 -12.72 -5.62 -2.03
N ARG A 348 -13.23 -4.90 -1.03
CA ARG A 348 -12.61 -3.67 -0.52
C ARG A 348 -11.29 -3.95 0.18
N PHE A 349 -11.19 -5.04 0.94
CA PHE A 349 -9.94 -5.43 1.61
C PHE A 349 -8.88 -5.88 0.60
N CYS A 350 -9.28 -6.69 -0.39
CA CYS A 350 -8.41 -7.10 -1.50
C CYS A 350 -7.86 -5.88 -2.27
N ASN A 351 -8.74 -4.96 -2.64
CA ASN A 351 -8.36 -3.77 -3.40
C ASN A 351 -7.56 -2.76 -2.56
N LEU A 352 -7.83 -2.63 -1.26
CA LEU A 352 -7.01 -1.84 -0.34
C LEU A 352 -5.57 -2.40 -0.29
N HIS A 353 -5.41 -3.71 -0.05
CA HIS A 353 -4.10 -4.35 -0.02
C HIS A 353 -3.36 -4.19 -1.35
N THR A 354 -4.05 -4.38 -2.47
CA THR A 354 -3.52 -4.14 -3.83
C THR A 354 -3.07 -2.69 -4.05
N ALA A 355 -3.82 -1.71 -3.54
CA ALA A 355 -3.45 -0.30 -3.60
C ALA A 355 -2.19 -0.01 -2.76
N VAL A 356 -2.08 -0.55 -1.54
CA VAL A 356 -0.86 -0.44 -0.72
C VAL A 356 0.33 -1.07 -1.43
N ALA A 357 0.16 -2.27 -2.00
CA ALA A 357 1.21 -2.93 -2.79
C ALA A 357 1.71 -2.03 -3.94
N LYS A 358 0.79 -1.43 -4.71
CA LYS A 358 1.13 -0.49 -5.80
C LYS A 358 1.93 0.71 -5.26
N VAL A 359 1.56 1.27 -4.11
CA VAL A 359 2.32 2.37 -3.46
C VAL A 359 3.73 1.93 -3.07
N VAL A 360 3.86 0.78 -2.39
CA VAL A 360 5.16 0.25 -1.93
C VAL A 360 6.12 0.05 -3.09
N HIS A 361 5.65 -0.55 -4.19
CA HIS A 361 6.47 -0.80 -5.37
C HIS A 361 6.81 0.46 -6.14
N ALA A 362 5.83 1.36 -6.35
CA ALA A 362 6.07 2.57 -7.13
C ALA A 362 6.92 3.63 -6.41
N SER A 363 6.90 3.65 -5.08
CA SER A 363 7.68 4.59 -4.27
C SER A 363 9.12 4.10 -3.99
N GLY A 364 9.40 2.81 -4.20
CA GLY A 364 10.63 2.17 -3.75
C GLY A 364 10.70 1.93 -2.24
N ALA A 365 9.65 2.26 -1.48
CA ALA A 365 9.58 2.06 -0.03
C ALA A 365 9.80 0.59 0.38
N GLY A 366 9.45 -0.37 -0.48
CA GLY A 366 9.62 -1.80 -0.20
C GLY A 366 11.07 -2.20 0.09
N ALA A 367 12.05 -1.59 -0.59
CA ALA A 367 13.46 -1.86 -0.33
C ALA A 367 13.90 -1.36 1.04
N ALA A 368 13.40 -0.18 1.45
CA ALA A 368 13.66 0.35 2.78
C ALA A 368 13.04 -0.54 3.86
N ILE A 369 11.78 -0.93 3.70
CA ILE A 369 11.08 -1.78 4.66
C ILE A 369 11.74 -3.17 4.76
N ALA A 370 12.17 -3.75 3.64
CA ALA A 370 12.91 -5.01 3.64
C ALA A 370 14.23 -4.91 4.42
N ALA A 371 14.92 -3.77 4.37
CA ALA A 371 16.10 -3.52 5.20
C ALA A 371 15.74 -3.49 6.69
N ILE A 372 14.65 -2.82 7.08
CA ILE A 372 14.13 -2.82 8.47
C ILE A 372 13.90 -4.25 8.95
N ILE A 373 13.16 -5.05 8.18
CA ILE A 373 12.80 -6.42 8.54
C ILE A 373 14.06 -7.30 8.64
N SER A 374 15.02 -7.13 7.73
CA SER A 374 16.29 -7.87 7.77
C SER A 374 17.12 -7.52 9.00
N GLU A 375 17.19 -6.25 9.36
CA GLU A 375 17.90 -5.78 10.55
C GLU A 375 17.23 -6.27 11.83
N GLU A 376 15.89 -6.14 11.93
CA GLU A 376 15.10 -6.67 13.05
C GLU A 376 15.32 -8.19 13.24
N ARG A 377 15.34 -8.97 12.14
CA ARG A 377 15.62 -10.42 12.19
C ARG A 377 17.04 -10.71 12.66
N THR A 378 18.02 -9.94 12.17
CA THR A 378 19.43 -10.13 12.53
C THR A 378 19.65 -9.80 14.01
N ALA A 379 19.07 -8.69 14.48
CA ALA A 379 19.09 -8.29 15.89
C ALA A 379 18.43 -9.35 16.78
N SER A 380 17.23 -9.83 16.41
CA SER A 380 16.52 -10.88 17.16
C SER A 380 17.31 -12.19 17.27
N LEU A 381 18.00 -12.61 16.20
CA LEU A 381 18.88 -13.78 16.21
C LEU A 381 20.13 -13.57 17.07
N GLN A 382 20.67 -12.35 17.09
CA GLN A 382 21.78 -11.97 17.95
C GLN A 382 21.35 -11.89 19.43
N ASP A 383 20.17 -11.37 19.73
CA ASP A 383 19.59 -11.28 21.09
C ASP A 383 19.23 -12.66 21.65
N ALA A 384 18.77 -13.59 20.81
CA ALA A 384 18.57 -14.98 21.22
C ALA A 384 19.90 -15.70 21.54
N ALA A 385 21.01 -15.24 20.95
CA ALA A 385 22.35 -15.75 21.20
C ALA A 385 23.08 -14.99 22.33
N ALA A 386 22.72 -13.73 22.60
CA ALA A 386 23.35 -12.83 23.55
C ALA A 386 22.48 -12.67 24.80
N THR A 387 22.77 -13.47 25.83
CA THR A 387 22.23 -13.22 27.16
C THR A 387 22.83 -11.92 27.74
N VAL A 388 21.94 -10.94 27.97
CA VAL A 388 21.96 -9.90 29.03
C VAL A 388 22.73 -8.58 28.86
N GLU A 389 23.77 -8.41 28.03
CA GLU A 389 24.63 -7.19 28.20
C GLU A 389 24.70 -6.12 27.11
N ILE A 390 24.06 -6.24 25.94
CA ILE A 390 24.25 -5.23 24.87
C ILE A 390 22.95 -4.88 24.17
N TRP A 391 22.18 -3.96 24.75
CA TRP A 391 21.11 -3.28 24.03
C TRP A 391 21.73 -2.15 23.19
N GLY A 392 21.89 -2.38 21.89
CA GLY A 392 22.30 -1.35 20.93
C GLY A 392 21.20 -0.32 20.63
N HIS A 393 21.51 0.67 19.79
CA HIS A 393 20.58 1.73 19.38
C HIS A 393 19.27 1.20 18.75
N GLY A 394 19.35 0.13 17.96
CA GLY A 394 18.15 -0.50 17.36
C GLY A 394 17.23 -1.17 18.40
N GLY A 395 17.79 -1.75 19.46
CA GLY A 395 17.02 -2.30 20.59
C GLY A 395 16.34 -1.22 21.42
N TRP A 396 16.95 -0.04 21.52
CA TRP A 396 16.36 1.12 22.20
C TRP A 396 15.19 1.72 21.42
N GLU A 397 15.30 1.87 20.10
CA GLU A 397 14.18 2.34 19.27
C GLU A 397 13.04 1.33 19.21
N TYR A 398 13.34 0.03 19.15
CA TYR A 398 12.36 -1.04 19.31
C TYR A 398 11.65 -0.96 20.68
N LEU A 399 12.41 -0.81 21.77
CA LEU A 399 11.85 -0.66 23.12
C LEU A 399 11.00 0.61 23.23
N GLN A 400 11.43 1.73 22.65
CA GLN A 400 10.64 2.97 22.65
C GLN A 400 9.35 2.84 21.83
N ARG A 401 9.38 2.11 20.70
CA ARG A 401 8.20 1.82 19.88
C ARG A 401 7.21 0.95 20.65
N GLU A 402 7.66 -0.16 21.22
CA GLU A 402 6.84 -1.06 22.03
C GLU A 402 6.30 -0.37 23.30
N LEU A 403 7.13 0.39 24.02
CA LEU A 403 6.69 1.14 25.21
C LEU A 403 5.65 2.22 24.86
N ARG A 404 5.75 2.84 23.68
CA ARG A 404 4.75 3.81 23.22
C ARG A 404 3.43 3.13 22.87
N CYS A 405 3.47 2.01 22.14
CA CYS A 405 2.29 1.19 21.85
C CYS A 405 1.61 0.67 23.12
N LEU A 406 2.38 0.25 24.13
CA LEU A 406 1.85 -0.21 25.42
C LEU A 406 1.26 0.93 26.26
N ALA A 407 1.86 2.12 26.23
CA ALA A 407 1.34 3.29 26.93
C ALA A 407 0.01 3.78 26.33
N GLU A 408 -0.16 3.66 25.01
CA GLU A 408 -1.37 4.06 24.30
C GLU A 408 -2.50 3.01 24.43
N GLY A 409 -2.17 1.72 24.49
CA GLY A 409 -3.16 0.63 24.64
C GLY A 409 -3.71 0.45 26.06
N ALA A 410 -3.02 0.91 27.10
CA ALA A 410 -3.46 0.73 28.49
C ALA A 410 -4.61 1.66 28.94
N VAL A 411 -5.04 2.60 28.08
CA VAL A 411 -6.07 3.60 28.43
C VAL A 411 -7.48 3.17 28.01
N GLU A 412 -7.63 2.18 27.13
CA GLU A 412 -8.95 1.78 26.58
C GLU A 412 -9.64 0.60 27.30
N ASP A 413 -8.98 -0.04 28.28
CA ASP A 413 -9.52 -1.19 29.05
C ASP A 413 -9.87 -0.86 30.53
N ILE A 414 -10.21 0.41 30.85
CA ILE A 414 -10.82 0.80 32.15
C ILE A 414 -12.23 1.37 31.95
#